data_AF-A0A395KYE3-F1
#
_entry.id   AF-A0A395KYE3-F1
#
_cell.length_a   1.000
_cell.length_b   1.000
_cell.length_c   1.000
_cell.angle_alpha   90.00
_cell.angle_beta   90.00
_cell.angle_gamma   90.00
#
_symmetry.space_group_name_H-M   'P 1'
#
loop_
_entity.id
_entity.type
_entity.pdbx_description
1 polymer ?
#
loop_
_entity_poly.entity_id
_entity_poly.type
_entity_poly.pdbx_seq_one_letter_code
_entity_poly.pdbx_strand_id
1 'polypeptide(L)'
;MENPIALNRIAENNVFRKGDVFVLFGELFGRGYATGLLDEARRAGMEIVGITVGRRDENNALRPLDAEELSAAEDRLGGRIINIPLMAGFDLDAPAGGPTPTDLLASMTLESWEQDTLDWDYIAQCREIATARFTNSLAQVMAVLDGMIADGRNVFFAHTMAGGIPKAKVFLVVANRIYKGRGSRHMSSQALLDSDMGKLILQNFDEVSAITFRHLIDFSAAIRERVEASGAQVRYTAYGYHGTAVLIDGSYRWQTYTNYTQGYAKMRLEGIAQDAWAAGIKATVYNCPEIRTNSSDVFTGIELPLIPLLLALKKENGGQWAEDQWQACQQLLADGFTMNDVIRKITEMQANEVMRPFYDFSAWPMANSQAQSDLTIGTSNEITQMHRDGKAMISDLLSALVVEATGKLIFGESSNPAGPVQWLNHDIVARRLNASHLKSEPAGHTIAPGTTGSHLEVA
;
A
#
# COMPACT_ATOMS: atom_id res chain seq x y z
N MET A 1 13.89 -11.23 -9.16
CA MET A 1 14.79 -11.17 -7.98
C MET A 1 14.60 -12.43 -7.16
N GLU A 2 15.67 -13.00 -6.58
CA GLU A 2 15.59 -14.29 -5.87
C GLU A 2 15.37 -14.16 -4.36
N ASN A 3 15.62 -12.97 -3.78
CA ASN A 3 15.45 -12.70 -2.35
C ASN A 3 14.95 -11.24 -2.14
N PRO A 4 14.29 -10.93 -1.01
CA PRO A 4 13.93 -9.56 -0.64
C PRO A 4 15.15 -8.64 -0.53
N ILE A 5 15.02 -7.41 -1.03
CA ILE A 5 16.07 -6.37 -0.92
C ILE A 5 15.64 -5.38 0.16
N ALA A 6 16.07 -5.61 1.40
CA ALA A 6 15.67 -4.80 2.55
C ALA A 6 16.32 -3.41 2.55
N LEU A 7 15.53 -2.37 2.81
CA LEU A 7 16.06 -1.06 3.15
C LEU A 7 16.65 -1.10 4.57
N ASN A 8 17.96 -0.97 4.69
CA ASN A 8 18.67 -1.15 5.97
C ASN A 8 19.14 0.16 6.61
N ARG A 9 18.84 1.31 5.99
CA ARG A 9 19.25 2.65 6.43
C ARG A 9 18.07 3.60 6.60
N ILE A 10 18.21 4.53 7.54
CA ILE A 10 17.32 5.66 7.74
C ILE A 10 17.92 6.85 6.96
N ALA A 11 17.34 7.18 5.81
CA ALA A 11 17.70 8.35 5.02
C ALA A 11 16.81 9.55 5.38
N GLU A 12 17.34 10.76 5.26
CA GLU A 12 16.59 12.01 5.40
C GLU A 12 16.45 12.70 4.05
N ASN A 13 15.37 13.44 3.88
CA ASN A 13 15.18 14.24 2.66
C ASN A 13 16.27 15.31 2.54
N ASN A 14 16.92 15.37 1.39
CA ASN A 14 17.91 16.40 1.06
C ASN A 14 17.71 17.02 -0.33
N VAL A 15 16.71 16.55 -1.09
CA VAL A 15 16.39 17.06 -2.43
C VAL A 15 15.20 18.01 -2.39
N PHE A 16 14.09 17.59 -1.77
CA PHE A 16 12.82 18.30 -1.88
C PHE A 16 12.72 19.47 -0.91
N ARG A 17 12.21 20.60 -1.40
CA ARG A 17 12.09 21.87 -0.66
C ARG A 17 10.84 22.63 -1.06
N LYS A 18 10.62 23.78 -0.41
CA LYS A 18 9.51 24.67 -0.71
C LYS A 18 9.45 25.07 -2.19
N GLY A 19 8.29 24.84 -2.80
CA GLY A 19 8.02 25.13 -4.22
C GLY A 19 8.45 24.04 -5.20
N ASP A 20 9.03 22.93 -4.73
CA ASP A 20 9.09 21.70 -5.52
C ASP A 20 7.70 21.06 -5.59
N VAL A 21 7.44 20.23 -6.60
CA VAL A 21 6.09 19.73 -6.89
C VAL A 21 5.96 18.25 -6.52
N PHE A 22 4.97 17.93 -5.70
CA PHE A 22 4.55 16.57 -5.41
C PHE A 22 3.29 16.23 -6.19
N VAL A 23 3.31 15.13 -6.93
CA VAL A 23 2.22 14.69 -7.80
C VAL A 23 1.70 13.35 -7.28
N LEU A 24 0.49 13.35 -6.72
CA LEU A 24 -0.21 12.12 -6.36
C LEU A 24 -0.85 11.50 -7.61
N PHE A 25 -0.24 10.42 -8.12
CA PHE A 25 -0.74 9.67 -9.26
C PHE A 25 -1.63 8.50 -8.80
N GLY A 26 -2.84 8.90 -8.44
CA GLY A 26 -3.93 8.11 -7.87
C GLY A 26 -4.84 9.04 -7.06
N GLU A 27 -5.94 8.53 -6.54
CA GLU A 27 -6.90 9.34 -5.77
C GLU A 27 -6.87 8.95 -4.29
N LEU A 28 -6.89 9.95 -3.40
CA LEU A 28 -6.79 9.73 -1.96
C LEU A 28 -8.15 9.34 -1.36
N PHE A 29 -8.27 8.09 -0.92
CA PHE A 29 -9.45 7.57 -0.22
C PHE A 29 -9.11 7.15 1.20
N GLY A 30 -9.75 7.79 2.19
CA GLY A 30 -9.58 7.45 3.60
C GLY A 30 -8.13 7.55 4.09
N ARG A 31 -7.78 6.73 5.09
CA ARG A 31 -6.41 6.60 5.60
C ARG A 31 -5.76 5.39 4.95
N GLY A 32 -4.76 5.63 4.12
CA GLY A 32 -3.97 4.59 3.46
C GLY A 32 -2.52 5.07 3.31
N TYR A 33 -1.63 4.22 2.82
CA TYR A 33 -0.20 4.52 2.73
C TYR A 33 0.17 5.91 2.18
N ALA A 34 -0.54 6.35 1.16
CA ALA A 34 -0.31 7.63 0.50
C ALA A 34 -0.43 8.84 1.44
N THR A 35 -1.24 8.76 2.51
CA THR A 35 -1.39 9.88 3.46
C THR A 35 -0.08 10.19 4.15
N GLY A 36 0.67 9.17 4.57
CA GLY A 36 1.96 9.35 5.24
C GLY A 36 2.98 10.07 4.35
N LEU A 37 3.09 9.67 3.08
CA LEU A 37 4.00 10.30 2.12
C LEU A 37 3.57 11.74 1.78
N LEU A 38 2.26 11.96 1.61
CA LEU A 38 1.69 13.28 1.35
C LEU A 38 1.97 14.26 2.50
N ASP A 39 1.86 13.80 3.74
CA ASP A 39 2.14 14.63 4.92
C ASP A 39 3.62 15.06 5.00
N GLU A 40 4.56 14.20 4.57
CA GLU A 40 5.97 14.58 4.45
C GLU A 40 6.21 15.61 3.35
N ALA A 41 5.59 15.43 2.17
CA ALA A 41 5.68 16.40 1.07
C ALA A 41 5.14 17.78 1.48
N ARG A 42 3.99 17.82 2.17
CA ARG A 42 3.43 19.06 2.74
C ARG A 42 4.37 19.68 3.76
N ARG A 43 4.95 18.88 4.66
CA ARG A 43 5.89 19.37 5.68
C ARG A 43 7.16 19.97 5.06
N ALA A 44 7.62 19.44 3.94
CA ALA A 44 8.72 20.01 3.16
C ALA A 44 8.34 21.29 2.39
N GLY A 45 7.06 21.68 2.40
CA GLY A 45 6.55 22.86 1.72
C GLY A 45 6.36 22.69 0.21
N MET A 46 6.25 21.44 -0.26
CA MET A 46 6.02 21.15 -1.68
C MET A 46 4.62 21.60 -2.11
N GLU A 47 4.49 21.97 -3.38
CA GLU A 47 3.20 22.19 -4.02
C GLU A 47 2.55 20.84 -4.31
N ILE A 48 1.34 20.63 -3.78
CA ILE A 48 0.63 19.36 -3.93
C ILE A 48 -0.30 19.44 -5.13
N VAL A 49 -0.10 18.52 -6.08
CA VAL A 49 -0.96 18.30 -7.24
C VAL A 49 -1.42 16.85 -7.24
N GLY A 50 -2.66 16.59 -7.62
CA GLY A 50 -3.22 15.26 -7.75
C GLY A 50 -3.99 15.07 -9.04
N ILE A 51 -4.29 13.82 -9.35
CA ILE A 51 -5.23 13.44 -10.40
C ILE A 51 -6.56 13.00 -9.78
N THR A 52 -7.58 12.83 -10.62
CA THR A 52 -8.82 12.15 -10.23
C THR A 52 -9.06 10.95 -11.13
N VAL A 53 -9.66 9.89 -10.59
CA VAL A 53 -10.18 8.81 -11.43
C VAL A 53 -11.50 9.18 -12.12
N GLY A 54 -12.07 10.35 -11.81
CA GLY A 54 -13.39 10.77 -12.25
C GLY A 54 -14.51 10.00 -11.55
N ARG A 55 -15.72 10.10 -12.07
CA ARG A 55 -16.90 9.38 -11.58
C ARG A 55 -17.64 8.75 -12.76
N ARG A 56 -18.59 7.87 -12.45
CA ARG A 56 -19.51 7.31 -13.44
C ARG A 56 -20.86 8.00 -13.27
N ASP A 57 -21.51 8.38 -14.37
CA ASP A 57 -22.87 8.91 -14.35
C ASP A 57 -23.92 7.78 -14.22
N GLU A 58 -25.20 8.14 -14.31
CA GLU A 58 -26.32 7.19 -14.26
C GLU A 58 -26.33 6.16 -15.40
N ASN A 59 -25.68 6.48 -16.52
CA ASN A 59 -25.51 5.59 -17.68
C ASN A 59 -24.18 4.82 -17.60
N ASN A 60 -23.50 4.88 -16.46
CA ASN A 60 -22.18 4.29 -16.23
C ASN A 60 -21.10 4.84 -17.18
N ALA A 61 -21.26 6.05 -17.73
CA ALA A 61 -20.24 6.72 -18.53
C ALA A 61 -19.25 7.47 -17.64
N LEU A 62 -17.97 7.45 -17.99
CA LEU A 62 -16.91 8.12 -17.24
C LEU A 62 -17.01 9.64 -17.43
N ARG A 63 -17.02 10.40 -16.33
CA ARG A 63 -17.12 11.86 -16.31
C ARG A 63 -16.10 12.50 -15.35
N PRO A 64 -15.71 13.77 -15.57
CA PRO A 64 -14.96 14.55 -14.58
C PRO A 64 -15.78 14.74 -13.29
N LEU A 65 -15.08 15.19 -12.24
CA LEU A 65 -15.71 15.64 -11.01
C LEU A 65 -16.53 16.90 -11.29
N ASP A 66 -17.70 17.00 -10.66
CA ASP A 66 -18.40 18.29 -10.59
C ASP A 66 -17.68 19.25 -9.62
N ALA A 67 -18.22 20.47 -9.45
CA ALA A 67 -17.57 21.49 -8.62
C ALA A 67 -17.52 21.11 -7.12
N GLU A 68 -18.53 20.42 -6.60
CA GLU A 68 -18.59 20.01 -5.19
C GLU A 68 -17.65 18.84 -4.95
N GLU A 69 -17.68 17.84 -5.83
CA GLU A 69 -16.78 16.70 -5.82
C GLU A 69 -15.31 17.13 -5.94
N LEU A 70 -15.00 18.10 -6.83
CA LEU A 70 -13.66 18.63 -7.01
C LEU A 70 -13.18 19.36 -5.75
N SER A 71 -14.00 20.27 -5.21
CA SER A 71 -13.64 21.02 -3.99
C SER A 71 -13.37 20.07 -2.82
N ALA A 72 -14.24 19.08 -2.60
CA ALA A 72 -14.06 18.11 -1.52
C ALA A 72 -12.82 17.22 -1.73
N ALA A 73 -12.48 16.90 -2.97
CA ALA A 73 -11.28 16.13 -3.30
C ALA A 73 -10.00 16.97 -3.11
N GLU A 74 -10.00 18.26 -3.51
CA GLU A 74 -8.90 19.20 -3.30
C GLU A 74 -8.67 19.48 -1.80
N ASP A 75 -9.75 19.65 -1.02
CA ASP A 75 -9.67 19.84 0.44
C ASP A 75 -9.02 18.62 1.12
N ARG A 76 -9.40 17.41 0.70
CA ARG A 76 -8.80 16.17 1.23
C ARG A 76 -7.34 16.02 0.82
N LEU A 77 -7.02 16.35 -0.43
CA LEU A 77 -5.66 16.32 -0.96
C LEU A 77 -4.80 17.44 -0.37
N GLY A 78 -5.38 18.54 0.10
CA GLY A 78 -4.66 19.75 0.50
C GLY A 78 -3.82 20.32 -0.66
N GLY A 79 -4.37 20.29 -1.87
CA GLY A 79 -3.67 20.61 -3.11
C GLY A 79 -4.62 20.64 -4.30
N ARG A 80 -4.10 21.02 -5.47
CA ARG A 80 -4.90 21.13 -6.70
C ARG A 80 -5.14 19.76 -7.32
N ILE A 81 -6.32 19.55 -7.91
CA ILE A 81 -6.61 18.34 -8.70
C ILE A 81 -6.77 18.70 -10.17
N ILE A 82 -6.05 17.99 -11.03
CA ILE A 82 -6.26 18.05 -12.47
C ILE A 82 -7.52 17.23 -12.77
N ASN A 83 -8.64 17.93 -13.03
CA ASN A 83 -9.97 17.34 -13.20
C ASN A 83 -10.18 16.70 -14.58
N ILE A 84 -9.34 15.71 -14.91
CA ILE A 84 -9.43 14.88 -16.11
C ILE A 84 -9.51 13.42 -15.64
N PRO A 85 -10.58 12.68 -15.98
CA PRO A 85 -10.77 11.30 -15.51
C PRO A 85 -9.65 10.37 -15.95
N LEU A 86 -8.89 9.87 -14.97
CA LEU A 86 -7.80 8.94 -15.16
C LEU A 86 -8.14 7.55 -14.58
N MET A 87 -9.32 7.01 -14.92
CA MET A 87 -9.74 5.68 -14.51
C MET A 87 -8.88 4.61 -15.20
N ALA A 88 -8.12 3.85 -14.43
CA ALA A 88 -7.35 2.72 -14.95
C ALA A 88 -8.24 1.47 -15.14
N GLY A 89 -7.69 0.46 -15.81
CA GLY A 89 -8.39 -0.80 -16.08
C GLY A 89 -9.33 -0.72 -17.28
N PHE A 90 -9.83 -1.89 -17.70
CA PHE A 90 -10.62 -2.06 -18.92
C PHE A 90 -11.95 -2.76 -18.69
N ASP A 91 -12.31 -3.08 -17.44
CA ASP A 91 -13.49 -3.89 -17.11
C ASP A 91 -14.83 -3.27 -17.53
N LEU A 92 -14.83 -1.97 -17.82
CA LEU A 92 -15.99 -1.17 -18.21
C LEU A 92 -15.78 -0.42 -19.53
N ASP A 93 -14.89 -0.91 -20.38
CA ASP A 93 -14.62 -0.40 -21.73
C ASP A 93 -15.01 -1.44 -22.77
N ALA A 94 -15.54 -0.98 -23.90
CA ALA A 94 -16.00 -1.84 -24.99
C ALA A 94 -16.06 -1.08 -26.32
N PRO A 95 -16.06 -1.78 -27.47
CA PRO A 95 -16.54 -1.23 -28.73
C PRO A 95 -17.94 -0.61 -28.57
N ALA A 96 -18.22 0.45 -29.35
CA ALA A 96 -19.49 1.16 -29.27
C ALA A 96 -20.69 0.21 -29.47
N GLY A 97 -21.59 0.16 -28.48
CA GLY A 97 -22.78 -0.69 -28.48
C GLY A 97 -22.53 -2.17 -28.12
N GLY A 98 -21.28 -2.57 -27.87
CA GLY A 98 -20.93 -3.92 -27.42
C GLY A 98 -20.95 -4.06 -25.88
N PRO A 99 -20.98 -5.31 -25.37
CA PRO A 99 -20.89 -5.57 -23.92
C PRO A 99 -19.50 -5.24 -23.38
N THR A 100 -19.42 -4.73 -22.16
CA THR A 100 -18.15 -4.60 -21.43
C THR A 100 -17.70 -5.95 -20.88
N PRO A 101 -16.42 -6.12 -20.52
CA PRO A 101 -15.95 -7.27 -19.75
C PRO A 101 -16.80 -7.56 -18.52
N THR A 102 -17.25 -6.53 -17.79
CA THR A 102 -18.14 -6.71 -16.64
C THR A 102 -19.50 -7.28 -17.04
N ASP A 103 -20.06 -6.87 -18.19
CA ASP A 103 -21.32 -7.43 -18.69
C ASP A 103 -21.15 -8.91 -19.08
N LEU A 104 -20.01 -9.29 -19.66
CA LEU A 104 -19.69 -10.68 -19.97
C LEU A 104 -19.54 -11.55 -18.71
N LEU A 105 -18.99 -11.00 -17.62
CA LEU A 105 -18.94 -11.69 -16.34
C LEU A 105 -20.31 -11.75 -15.65
N ALA A 106 -21.22 -10.82 -15.94
CA ALA A 106 -22.55 -10.80 -15.33
C ALA A 106 -23.45 -11.95 -15.81
N SER A 107 -23.14 -12.58 -16.95
CA SER A 107 -23.84 -13.78 -17.41
C SER A 107 -23.40 -15.07 -16.73
N MET A 108 -22.26 -15.09 -16.04
CA MET A 108 -21.77 -16.28 -15.32
C MET A 108 -22.57 -16.54 -14.04
N THR A 109 -22.75 -17.81 -13.70
CA THR A 109 -23.44 -18.24 -12.45
C THR A 109 -22.47 -18.90 -11.47
N LEU A 110 -22.92 -19.14 -10.23
CA LEU A 110 -22.09 -19.84 -9.22
C LEU A 110 -21.79 -21.30 -9.60
N GLU A 111 -22.63 -21.89 -10.46
CA GLU A 111 -22.51 -23.25 -10.94
C GLU A 111 -21.65 -23.36 -12.21
N SER A 112 -21.47 -22.26 -12.95
CA SER A 112 -20.89 -22.27 -14.31
C SER A 112 -19.55 -21.53 -14.43
N TRP A 113 -19.26 -20.55 -13.55
CA TRP A 113 -18.09 -19.65 -13.69
C TRP A 113 -16.73 -20.35 -13.83
N GLU A 114 -16.56 -21.56 -13.27
CA GLU A 114 -15.30 -22.32 -13.38
C GLU A 114 -15.05 -22.84 -14.80
N GLN A 115 -16.12 -23.04 -15.58
CA GLN A 115 -16.08 -23.66 -16.91
C GLN A 115 -16.50 -22.69 -18.03
N ASP A 116 -17.17 -21.59 -17.69
CA ASP A 116 -17.54 -20.56 -18.65
C ASP A 116 -16.28 -19.96 -19.31
N THR A 117 -16.33 -19.84 -20.62
CA THR A 117 -15.23 -19.30 -21.45
C THR A 117 -15.54 -17.89 -21.91
N LEU A 118 -14.50 -17.07 -22.08
CA LEU A 118 -14.62 -15.72 -22.63
C LEU A 118 -14.09 -15.65 -24.06
N ASP A 119 -14.66 -14.74 -24.87
CA ASP A 119 -14.10 -14.38 -26.17
C ASP A 119 -12.89 -13.47 -25.97
N TRP A 120 -11.70 -14.07 -26.00
CA TRP A 120 -10.44 -13.37 -25.74
C TRP A 120 -10.05 -12.35 -26.81
N ASP A 121 -10.49 -12.52 -28.06
CA ASP A 121 -10.24 -11.54 -29.11
C ASP A 121 -11.09 -10.28 -28.87
N TYR A 122 -12.32 -10.47 -28.39
CA TYR A 122 -13.16 -9.34 -27.98
C TYR A 122 -12.64 -8.66 -26.71
N ILE A 123 -12.19 -9.43 -25.70
CA ILE A 123 -11.55 -8.87 -24.49
C ILE A 123 -10.31 -8.04 -24.84
N ALA A 124 -9.50 -8.48 -25.80
CA ALA A 124 -8.34 -7.73 -26.27
C ALA A 124 -8.74 -6.37 -26.87
N GLN A 125 -9.82 -6.31 -27.67
CA GLN A 125 -10.35 -5.05 -28.19
C GLN A 125 -10.81 -4.10 -27.08
N CYS A 126 -11.54 -4.61 -26.08
CA CYS A 126 -11.95 -3.82 -24.91
C CYS A 126 -10.74 -3.21 -24.19
N ARG A 127 -9.67 -4.01 -24.02
CA ARG A 127 -8.42 -3.58 -23.40
C ARG A 127 -7.71 -2.51 -24.22
N GLU A 128 -7.60 -2.66 -25.54
CA GLU A 128 -7.01 -1.64 -26.42
C GLU A 128 -7.74 -0.30 -26.34
N ILE A 129 -9.08 -0.33 -26.32
CA ILE A 129 -9.92 0.86 -26.15
C ILE A 129 -9.65 1.54 -24.81
N ALA A 130 -9.59 0.76 -23.73
CA ALA A 130 -9.30 1.26 -22.39
C ALA A 130 -7.90 1.88 -22.30
N THR A 131 -6.89 1.22 -22.87
CA THR A 131 -5.51 1.75 -22.94
C THR A 131 -5.51 3.08 -23.68
N ALA A 132 -6.13 3.15 -24.86
CA ALA A 132 -6.23 4.40 -25.63
C ALA A 132 -6.94 5.51 -24.84
N ARG A 133 -8.06 5.20 -24.17
CA ARG A 133 -8.75 6.13 -23.27
C ARG A 133 -7.82 6.64 -22.17
N PHE A 134 -7.15 5.74 -21.45
CA PHE A 134 -6.26 6.09 -20.34
C PHE A 134 -5.10 6.95 -20.82
N THR A 135 -4.41 6.56 -21.89
CA THR A 135 -3.24 7.30 -22.40
C THR A 135 -3.60 8.65 -23.00
N ASN A 136 -4.77 8.77 -23.65
CA ASN A 136 -5.26 10.05 -24.17
C ASN A 136 -5.60 11.04 -23.04
N SER A 137 -6.24 10.57 -21.97
CA SER A 137 -6.46 11.38 -20.77
C SER A 137 -5.13 11.74 -20.09
N LEU A 138 -4.20 10.79 -19.98
CA LEU A 138 -2.90 10.99 -19.35
C LEU A 138 -2.07 12.04 -20.09
N ALA A 139 -2.07 12.05 -21.42
CA ALA A 139 -1.42 13.08 -22.21
C ALA A 139 -1.95 14.49 -21.87
N GLN A 140 -3.27 14.63 -21.71
CA GLN A 140 -3.87 15.91 -21.32
C GLN A 140 -3.51 16.29 -19.89
N VAL A 141 -3.49 15.32 -18.96
CA VAL A 141 -3.03 15.54 -17.58
C VAL A 141 -1.58 16.03 -17.56
N MET A 142 -0.68 15.40 -18.32
CA MET A 142 0.73 15.79 -18.39
C MET A 142 0.91 17.17 -19.02
N ALA A 143 0.12 17.51 -20.05
CA ALA A 143 0.15 18.85 -20.65
C ALA A 143 -0.26 19.94 -19.64
N VAL A 144 -1.30 19.68 -18.84
CA VAL A 144 -1.73 20.59 -17.78
C VAL A 144 -0.69 20.67 -16.65
N LEU A 145 -0.15 19.53 -16.24
CA LEU A 145 0.84 19.42 -15.16
C LEU A 145 2.16 20.13 -15.52
N ASP A 146 2.62 20.04 -16.77
CA ASP A 146 3.85 20.69 -17.22
C ASP A 146 3.81 22.21 -16.97
N GLY A 147 2.65 22.84 -17.23
CA GLY A 147 2.42 24.26 -16.94
C GLY A 147 2.32 24.61 -15.45
N MET A 148 2.24 23.62 -14.56
CA MET A 148 2.29 23.81 -13.09
C MET A 148 3.71 23.69 -12.52
N ILE A 149 4.66 23.16 -13.29
CA ILE A 149 6.03 22.89 -12.82
C ILE A 149 6.97 23.96 -13.39
N ALA A 150 7.32 24.94 -12.56
CA ALA A 150 8.32 25.94 -12.91
C ALA A 150 9.73 25.32 -13.10
N ASP A 151 10.57 25.96 -13.90
CA ASP A 151 11.95 25.52 -14.10
C ASP A 151 12.76 25.53 -12.79
N GLY A 152 13.73 24.62 -12.67
CA GLY A 152 14.56 24.49 -11.47
C GLY A 152 13.85 23.90 -10.24
N ARG A 153 12.61 23.39 -10.41
CA ARG A 153 11.83 22.71 -9.36
C ARG A 153 11.97 21.20 -9.46
N ASN A 154 12.20 20.56 -8.32
CA ASN A 154 12.18 19.10 -8.28
C ASN A 154 10.74 18.60 -8.40
N VAL A 155 10.57 17.39 -8.94
CA VAL A 155 9.25 16.76 -9.09
C VAL A 155 9.26 15.38 -8.47
N PHE A 156 8.28 15.11 -7.62
CA PHE A 156 8.05 13.81 -6.99
C PHE A 156 6.72 13.25 -7.46
N PHE A 157 6.76 12.24 -8.33
CA PHE A 157 5.60 11.45 -8.71
C PHE A 157 5.39 10.26 -7.76
N ALA A 158 4.27 10.23 -7.05
CA ALA A 158 3.88 9.14 -6.16
C ALA A 158 2.71 8.35 -6.75
N HIS A 159 3.01 7.17 -7.30
CA HIS A 159 2.02 6.25 -7.86
C HIS A 159 1.35 5.42 -6.76
N THR A 160 0.01 5.41 -6.77
CA THR A 160 -0.80 4.74 -5.76
C THR A 160 -1.92 3.87 -6.34
N MET A 161 -1.98 3.74 -7.67
CA MET A 161 -3.01 2.94 -8.32
C MET A 161 -2.81 1.46 -8.03
N ALA A 162 -3.85 0.82 -7.49
CA ALA A 162 -3.95 -0.61 -7.34
C ALA A 162 -5.43 -1.02 -7.31
N GLY A 163 -5.79 -2.07 -8.03
CA GLY A 163 -7.19 -2.46 -8.18
C GLY A 163 -7.40 -3.36 -9.38
N GLY A 164 -8.53 -3.20 -10.06
CA GLY A 164 -8.89 -3.99 -11.25
C GLY A 164 -9.86 -5.14 -11.00
N ILE A 165 -10.51 -5.16 -9.83
CA ILE A 165 -11.61 -6.11 -9.56
C ILE A 165 -12.86 -5.65 -10.35
N PRO A 166 -13.38 -6.45 -11.30
CA PRO A 166 -14.63 -6.15 -11.99
C PRO A 166 -15.82 -6.17 -11.04
N LYS A 167 -16.83 -5.34 -11.28
CA LYS A 167 -18.06 -5.29 -10.48
C LYS A 167 -19.04 -6.42 -10.86
N ALA A 168 -18.59 -7.68 -10.81
CA ALA A 168 -19.40 -8.85 -11.10
C ALA A 168 -19.90 -9.52 -9.81
N LYS A 169 -21.21 -9.78 -9.71
CA LYS A 169 -21.83 -10.39 -8.52
C LYS A 169 -21.26 -11.77 -8.20
N VAL A 170 -21.04 -12.60 -9.23
CA VAL A 170 -20.47 -13.94 -9.09
C VAL A 170 -19.07 -13.89 -8.45
N PHE A 171 -18.23 -12.94 -8.88
CA PHE A 171 -16.90 -12.76 -8.32
C PHE A 171 -16.94 -12.42 -6.83
N LEU A 172 -17.84 -11.53 -6.39
CA LEU A 172 -17.94 -11.17 -4.97
C LEU A 172 -18.26 -12.37 -4.07
N VAL A 173 -19.06 -13.32 -4.55
CA VAL A 173 -19.36 -14.55 -3.81
C VAL A 173 -18.15 -15.49 -3.81
N VAL A 174 -17.49 -15.68 -4.95
CA VAL A 174 -16.26 -16.48 -5.09
C VAL A 174 -15.14 -15.94 -4.21
N ALA A 175 -14.90 -14.62 -4.24
CA ALA A 175 -13.93 -13.92 -3.42
C ALA A 175 -14.19 -14.14 -1.91
N ASN A 176 -15.45 -14.09 -1.46
CA ASN A 176 -15.77 -14.38 -0.06
C ASN A 176 -15.44 -15.83 0.33
N ARG A 177 -15.61 -16.81 -0.57
CA ARG A 177 -15.20 -18.20 -0.32
C ARG A 177 -13.69 -18.37 -0.29
N ILE A 178 -12.97 -17.66 -1.15
CA ILE A 178 -11.50 -17.72 -1.22
C ILE A 178 -10.86 -17.04 0.00
N TYR A 179 -11.27 -15.81 0.33
CA TYR A 179 -10.62 -15.00 1.37
C TYR A 179 -11.13 -15.25 2.78
N LYS A 180 -12.36 -15.77 2.93
CA LYS A 180 -13.03 -15.92 4.24
C LYS A 180 -13.60 -17.33 4.46
N GLY A 181 -13.54 -18.20 3.45
CA GLY A 181 -14.12 -19.53 3.52
C GLY A 181 -13.27 -20.50 4.34
N ARG A 182 -13.95 -21.23 5.22
CA ARG A 182 -13.42 -22.28 6.08
C ARG A 182 -14.24 -23.55 5.97
N GLY A 183 -13.67 -24.71 6.32
CA GLY A 183 -14.39 -25.98 6.24
C GLY A 183 -15.04 -26.20 4.86
N SER A 184 -16.33 -26.55 4.83
CA SER A 184 -17.10 -26.76 3.59
C SER A 184 -17.28 -25.50 2.73
N ARG A 185 -17.02 -24.29 3.26
CA ARG A 185 -17.08 -23.04 2.50
C ARG A 185 -15.76 -22.66 1.86
N HIS A 186 -14.65 -23.33 2.21
CA HIS A 186 -13.35 -23.09 1.62
C HIS A 186 -13.40 -23.22 0.09
N MET A 187 -12.58 -22.42 -0.57
CA MET A 187 -12.33 -22.48 -2.00
C MET A 187 -10.86 -22.11 -2.22
N SER A 188 -10.15 -22.93 -2.99
CA SER A 188 -8.79 -22.56 -3.40
C SER A 188 -8.86 -21.44 -4.41
N SER A 189 -8.01 -20.45 -4.22
CA SER A 189 -7.73 -19.39 -5.18
C SER A 189 -7.25 -19.93 -6.53
N GLN A 190 -6.65 -21.12 -6.57
CA GLN A 190 -6.26 -21.73 -7.85
C GLN A 190 -7.47 -21.96 -8.77
N ALA A 191 -8.63 -22.34 -8.22
CA ALA A 191 -9.85 -22.50 -9.00
C ALA A 191 -10.26 -21.19 -9.69
N LEU A 192 -10.06 -20.05 -9.02
CA LEU A 192 -10.24 -18.75 -9.65
C LEU A 192 -9.21 -18.54 -10.77
N LEU A 193 -7.91 -18.72 -10.47
CA LEU A 193 -6.83 -18.43 -11.41
C LEU A 193 -6.89 -19.30 -12.69
N ASP A 194 -7.41 -20.53 -12.60
CA ASP A 194 -7.56 -21.43 -13.74
C ASP A 194 -8.74 -21.06 -14.66
N SER A 195 -9.77 -20.40 -14.11
CA SER A 195 -10.96 -19.95 -14.85
C SER A 195 -10.69 -18.74 -15.75
N ASP A 196 -11.52 -18.57 -16.79
CA ASP A 196 -11.42 -17.38 -17.65
C ASP A 196 -11.79 -16.08 -16.91
N MET A 197 -12.68 -16.15 -15.93
CA MET A 197 -12.94 -15.02 -15.03
C MET A 197 -11.66 -14.58 -14.29
N GLY A 198 -10.90 -15.53 -13.73
CA GLY A 198 -9.65 -15.22 -13.04
C GLY A 198 -8.58 -14.66 -13.96
N LYS A 199 -8.41 -15.24 -15.16
CA LYS A 199 -7.47 -14.73 -16.17
C LYS A 199 -7.79 -13.29 -16.58
N LEU A 200 -9.08 -12.95 -16.71
CA LEU A 200 -9.51 -11.58 -17.02
C LEU A 200 -9.17 -10.62 -15.88
N ILE A 201 -9.45 -11.04 -14.64
CA ILE A 201 -9.11 -10.27 -13.43
C ILE A 201 -7.60 -10.03 -13.34
N LEU A 202 -6.77 -11.06 -13.61
CA LEU A 202 -5.31 -10.92 -13.64
C LEU A 202 -4.85 -9.90 -14.69
N GLN A 203 -5.42 -9.92 -15.89
CA GLN A 203 -5.11 -8.90 -16.91
C GLN A 203 -5.49 -7.50 -16.42
N ASN A 204 -6.63 -7.34 -15.75
CA ASN A 204 -7.06 -6.04 -15.25
C ASN A 204 -6.23 -5.58 -14.03
N PHE A 205 -5.73 -6.51 -13.21
CA PHE A 205 -4.74 -6.22 -12.17
C PHE A 205 -3.44 -5.71 -12.76
N ASP A 206 -2.94 -6.32 -13.85
CA ASP A 206 -1.76 -5.83 -14.56
C ASP A 206 -1.97 -4.39 -15.06
N GLU A 207 -3.11 -4.11 -15.69
CA GLU A 207 -3.43 -2.77 -16.20
C GLU A 207 -3.46 -1.72 -15.08
N VAL A 208 -4.15 -2.01 -13.98
CA VAL A 208 -4.37 -1.03 -12.89
C VAL A 208 -3.16 -0.93 -11.97
N SER A 209 -2.61 -2.05 -11.51
CA SER A 209 -1.63 -2.10 -10.41
C SER A 209 -0.17 -2.05 -10.87
N ALA A 210 0.10 -2.21 -12.18
CA ALA A 210 1.45 -2.23 -12.73
C ALA A 210 1.63 -1.30 -13.92
N ILE A 211 0.87 -1.51 -15.01
CA ILE A 211 1.08 -0.84 -16.30
C ILE A 211 0.83 0.67 -16.20
N THR A 212 -0.08 1.12 -15.33
CA THR A 212 -0.25 2.55 -15.02
C THR A 212 1.03 3.22 -14.51
N PHE A 213 1.94 2.50 -13.85
CA PHE A 213 3.24 3.05 -13.44
C PHE A 213 4.19 3.22 -14.63
N ARG A 214 4.16 2.28 -15.59
CA ARG A 214 4.87 2.44 -16.87
C ARG A 214 4.36 3.67 -17.61
N HIS A 215 3.03 3.79 -17.77
CA HIS A 215 2.42 4.94 -18.43
C HIS A 215 2.79 6.27 -17.75
N LEU A 216 2.79 6.33 -16.42
CA LEU A 216 3.24 7.50 -15.69
C LEU A 216 4.69 7.89 -16.07
N ILE A 217 5.61 6.93 -16.07
CA ILE A 217 7.03 7.16 -16.39
C ILE A 217 7.19 7.63 -17.85
N ASP A 218 6.48 6.99 -18.78
CA ASP A 218 6.61 7.26 -20.21
C ASP A 218 5.99 8.61 -20.59
N PHE A 219 4.77 8.91 -20.11
CA PHE A 219 4.05 10.13 -20.48
C PHE A 219 4.57 11.37 -19.75
N SER A 220 5.28 11.21 -18.63
CA SER A 220 5.98 12.31 -17.98
C SER A 220 7.39 12.54 -18.53
N ALA A 221 7.81 11.86 -19.61
CA ALA A 221 9.17 11.97 -20.15
C ALA A 221 9.57 13.41 -20.53
N ALA A 222 8.70 14.15 -21.22
CA ALA A 222 8.98 15.53 -21.60
C ALA A 222 9.15 16.45 -20.38
N ILE A 223 8.30 16.30 -19.36
CA ILE A 223 8.44 17.01 -18.07
C ILE A 223 9.77 16.65 -17.44
N ARG A 224 10.11 15.35 -17.39
CA ARG A 224 11.33 14.86 -16.76
C ARG A 224 12.57 15.43 -17.43
N GLU A 225 12.66 15.34 -18.75
CA GLU A 225 13.78 15.85 -19.53
C GLU A 225 13.95 17.36 -19.34
N ARG A 226 12.86 18.14 -19.34
CA ARG A 226 12.89 19.58 -19.09
C ARG A 226 13.39 19.90 -17.68
N VAL A 227 12.85 19.23 -16.66
CA VAL A 227 13.23 19.43 -15.26
C VAL A 227 14.70 19.09 -15.05
N GLU A 228 15.17 17.96 -15.55
CA GLU A 228 16.56 17.52 -15.43
C GLU A 228 17.52 18.43 -16.20
N ALA A 229 17.15 18.92 -17.38
CA ALA A 229 17.92 19.91 -18.13
C ALA A 229 18.10 21.24 -17.38
N SER A 230 17.18 21.58 -16.48
CA SER A 230 17.30 22.76 -15.59
C SER A 230 18.17 22.52 -14.35
N GLY A 231 18.72 21.31 -14.18
CA GLY A 231 19.53 20.90 -13.03
C GLY A 231 18.71 20.43 -11.81
N ALA A 232 17.39 20.35 -11.95
CA ALA A 232 16.50 19.81 -10.93
C ALA A 232 16.36 18.29 -11.05
N GLN A 233 15.64 17.68 -10.11
CA GLN A 233 15.56 16.24 -9.91
C GLN A 233 14.13 15.74 -10.04
N VAL A 234 13.97 14.57 -10.67
CA VAL A 234 12.68 13.86 -10.77
C VAL A 234 12.76 12.52 -10.09
N ARG A 235 11.73 12.16 -9.33
CA ARG A 235 11.61 10.87 -8.64
C ARG A 235 10.24 10.27 -8.88
N TYR A 236 10.21 8.95 -9.02
CA TYR A 236 8.99 8.16 -9.10
C TYR A 236 8.99 7.13 -7.98
N THR A 237 7.86 7.01 -7.29
CA THR A 237 7.65 5.92 -6.34
C THR A 237 6.36 5.20 -6.62
N ALA A 238 6.30 3.93 -6.24
CA ALA A 238 5.07 3.16 -6.22
C ALA A 238 5.01 2.29 -4.97
N TYR A 239 3.79 2.01 -4.51
CA TYR A 239 3.55 1.10 -3.39
C TYR A 239 3.43 -0.35 -3.86
N GLY A 240 4.39 -1.16 -3.45
CA GLY A 240 4.40 -2.60 -3.65
C GLY A 240 3.93 -3.36 -2.41
N TYR A 241 3.62 -4.64 -2.62
CA TYR A 241 3.50 -5.64 -1.56
C TYR A 241 4.05 -6.95 -2.12
N HIS A 242 5.05 -7.51 -1.44
CA HIS A 242 5.73 -8.73 -1.86
C HIS A 242 6.24 -9.48 -0.62
N GLY A 243 5.32 -9.67 0.33
CA GLY A 243 5.61 -10.12 1.69
C GLY A 243 6.46 -9.13 2.48
N THR A 244 6.68 -9.43 3.76
CA THR A 244 7.36 -8.54 4.70
C THR A 244 8.12 -9.36 5.74
N ALA A 245 9.33 -8.92 6.08
CA ALA A 245 10.06 -9.49 7.20
C ALA A 245 9.53 -8.95 8.54
N VAL A 246 9.07 -9.88 9.38
CA VAL A 246 8.53 -9.61 10.72
C VAL A 246 9.35 -10.38 11.76
N LEU A 247 9.20 -10.03 13.03
CA LEU A 247 9.94 -10.71 14.09
C LEU A 247 9.32 -12.09 14.38
N ILE A 248 10.06 -13.16 14.08
CA ILE A 248 9.69 -14.56 14.34
C ILE A 248 10.88 -15.22 15.05
N ASP A 249 10.66 -15.77 16.24
CA ASP A 249 11.70 -16.39 17.07
C ASP A 249 12.94 -15.50 17.27
N GLY A 250 12.71 -14.21 17.54
CA GLY A 250 13.76 -13.23 17.83
C GLY A 250 14.53 -12.71 16.60
N SER A 251 14.23 -13.20 15.40
CA SER A 251 14.88 -12.81 14.13
C SER A 251 13.87 -12.25 13.13
N TYR A 252 14.27 -11.30 12.30
CA TYR A 252 13.43 -10.81 11.21
C TYR A 252 13.40 -11.82 10.07
N ARG A 253 12.23 -12.40 9.81
CA ARG A 253 12.04 -13.44 8.78
C ARG A 253 10.93 -13.04 7.84
N TRP A 254 11.18 -13.18 6.54
CA TRP A 254 10.19 -12.93 5.50
C TRP A 254 9.00 -13.89 5.65
N GLN A 255 7.81 -13.33 5.49
CA GLN A 255 6.52 -14.03 5.44
C GLN A 255 5.57 -13.25 4.51
N THR A 256 4.37 -13.78 4.29
CA THR A 256 3.34 -13.10 3.50
C THR A 256 1.93 -13.55 3.87
N TYR A 257 0.94 -12.70 3.62
CA TYR A 257 -0.46 -13.10 3.53
C TYR A 257 -0.69 -13.99 2.32
N THR A 258 -1.41 -15.11 2.50
CA THR A 258 -1.75 -16.04 1.42
C THR A 258 -3.27 -16.27 1.34
N ASN A 259 -3.89 -16.18 0.16
CA ASN A 259 -3.32 -15.83 -1.15
C ASN A 259 -3.44 -14.32 -1.45
N TYR A 260 -2.34 -13.69 -1.88
CA TYR A 260 -2.35 -12.36 -2.44
C TYR A 260 -2.42 -12.39 -3.99
N THR A 261 -3.64 -12.44 -4.54
CA THR A 261 -3.87 -12.58 -6.00
C THR A 261 -3.29 -11.43 -6.84
N GLN A 262 -3.13 -10.23 -6.27
CA GLN A 262 -2.45 -9.11 -6.94
C GLN A 262 -0.93 -9.30 -7.06
N GLY A 263 -0.35 -10.37 -6.50
CA GLY A 263 1.09 -10.55 -6.44
C GLY A 263 1.76 -10.58 -7.82
N TYR A 264 1.11 -11.18 -8.82
CA TYR A 264 1.59 -11.16 -10.19
C TYR A 264 1.78 -9.74 -10.74
N ALA A 265 0.77 -8.88 -10.55
CA ALA A 265 0.86 -7.48 -10.97
C ALA A 265 1.89 -6.70 -10.14
N LYS A 266 2.07 -7.01 -8.85
CA LYS A 266 3.11 -6.37 -8.03
C LYS A 266 4.53 -6.76 -8.46
N MET A 267 4.79 -8.01 -8.85
CA MET A 267 6.06 -8.38 -9.48
C MET A 267 6.25 -7.69 -10.84
N ARG A 268 5.18 -7.50 -11.62
CA ARG A 268 5.24 -6.72 -12.86
C ARG A 268 5.58 -5.25 -12.60
N LEU A 269 5.01 -4.65 -11.55
CA LEU A 269 5.32 -3.29 -11.10
C LEU A 269 6.81 -3.15 -10.73
N GLU A 270 7.37 -4.14 -10.03
CA GLU A 270 8.80 -4.22 -9.72
C GLU A 270 9.67 -4.27 -10.98
N GLY A 271 9.30 -5.13 -11.94
CA GLY A 271 9.98 -5.21 -13.24
C GLY A 271 9.96 -3.88 -14.00
N ILE A 272 8.83 -3.16 -13.95
CA ILE A 272 8.71 -1.83 -14.56
C ILE A 272 9.72 -0.83 -13.96
N ALA A 273 9.87 -0.83 -12.63
CA ALA A 273 10.83 0.03 -11.96
C ALA A 273 12.28 -0.37 -12.27
N GLN A 274 12.57 -1.66 -12.37
CA GLN A 274 13.90 -2.17 -12.76
C GLN A 274 14.28 -1.71 -14.17
N ASP A 275 13.37 -1.83 -15.14
CA ASP A 275 13.60 -1.36 -16.51
C ASP A 275 13.84 0.15 -16.56
N ALA A 276 13.05 0.92 -15.80
CA ALA A 276 13.23 2.37 -15.71
C ALA A 276 14.59 2.75 -15.11
N TRP A 277 15.02 2.04 -14.06
CA TRP A 277 16.35 2.22 -13.47
C TRP A 277 17.49 1.90 -14.44
N ALA A 278 17.35 0.85 -15.24
CA ALA A 278 18.31 0.49 -16.28
C ALA A 278 18.43 1.60 -17.34
N ALA A 279 17.36 2.35 -17.58
CA ALA A 279 17.34 3.54 -18.42
C ALA A 279 17.78 4.85 -17.71
N GLY A 280 18.26 4.76 -16.46
CA GLY A 280 18.70 5.92 -15.68
C GLY A 280 17.60 6.68 -14.94
N ILE A 281 16.34 6.26 -15.05
CA ILE A 281 15.18 6.92 -14.43
C ILE A 281 15.07 6.47 -12.96
N LYS A 282 14.97 7.44 -12.04
CA LYS A 282 14.87 7.18 -10.59
C LYS A 282 13.44 6.79 -10.19
N ALA A 283 13.05 5.57 -10.56
CA ALA A 283 11.79 4.94 -10.18
C ALA A 283 12.01 3.83 -9.15
N THR A 284 11.29 3.87 -8.02
CA THR A 284 11.45 2.90 -6.92
C THR A 284 10.10 2.36 -6.43
N VAL A 285 9.95 1.04 -6.44
CA VAL A 285 8.86 0.35 -5.75
C VAL A 285 9.27 0.10 -4.31
N TYR A 286 8.46 0.57 -3.37
CA TYR A 286 8.62 0.26 -1.96
C TYR A 286 7.61 -0.81 -1.56
N ASN A 287 8.11 -2.02 -1.30
CA ASN A 287 7.32 -3.11 -0.74
C ASN A 287 7.07 -2.84 0.73
N CYS A 288 5.83 -2.48 1.05
CA CYS A 288 5.42 -2.07 2.39
C CYS A 288 4.83 -3.25 3.20
N PRO A 289 4.77 -3.12 4.54
CA PRO A 289 4.13 -4.11 5.40
C PRO A 289 2.66 -4.37 5.09
N GLU A 290 2.12 -5.43 5.68
CA GLU A 290 0.68 -5.61 5.75
C GLU A 290 0.06 -4.54 6.67
N ILE A 291 -0.99 -3.87 6.19
CA ILE A 291 -1.84 -3.00 7.01
C ILE A 291 -3.31 -3.19 6.64
N ARG A 292 -4.20 -2.77 7.54
CA ARG A 292 -5.63 -2.67 7.24
C ARG A 292 -5.97 -1.30 6.69
N THR A 293 -6.55 -1.31 5.49
CA THR A 293 -7.03 -0.15 4.74
C THR A 293 -8.35 -0.55 4.07
N ASN A 294 -9.04 0.40 3.44
CA ASN A 294 -10.24 0.12 2.67
C ASN A 294 -10.03 -0.96 1.58
N SER A 295 -8.83 -1.06 0.99
CA SER A 295 -8.54 -2.05 -0.06
C SER A 295 -8.11 -3.41 0.49
N SER A 296 -7.70 -3.50 1.75
CA SER A 296 -7.25 -4.75 2.38
C SER A 296 -8.25 -5.39 3.34
N ASP A 297 -9.32 -4.69 3.71
CA ASP A 297 -10.33 -5.17 4.68
C ASP A 297 -11.10 -6.42 4.24
N VAL A 298 -11.05 -6.78 2.95
CA VAL A 298 -11.63 -8.04 2.45
C VAL A 298 -10.78 -9.27 2.82
N PHE A 299 -9.50 -9.07 3.12
CA PHE A 299 -8.50 -10.13 3.37
C PHE A 299 -8.42 -10.45 4.87
N THR A 300 -9.30 -11.33 5.35
CA THR A 300 -9.25 -11.76 6.76
C THR A 300 -7.92 -12.44 7.08
N GLY A 301 -7.24 -11.96 8.12
CA GLY A 301 -5.94 -12.46 8.56
C GLY A 301 -4.73 -11.67 8.02
N ILE A 302 -4.94 -10.69 7.13
CA ILE A 302 -3.86 -9.81 6.65
C ILE A 302 -3.24 -8.98 7.77
N GLU A 303 -3.98 -8.74 8.86
CA GLU A 303 -3.53 -7.98 10.01
C GLU A 303 -2.62 -8.75 10.97
N LEU A 304 -2.56 -10.08 10.86
CA LEU A 304 -1.82 -10.92 11.81
C LEU A 304 -0.31 -10.63 11.79
N PRO A 305 0.35 -10.48 10.63
CA PRO A 305 1.77 -10.17 10.56
C PRO A 305 2.13 -8.77 11.07
N LEU A 306 1.15 -7.86 11.18
CA LEU A 306 1.36 -6.50 11.68
C LEU A 306 1.61 -6.47 13.20
N ILE A 307 0.97 -7.35 13.97
CA ILE A 307 1.03 -7.35 15.44
C ILE A 307 2.48 -7.50 15.98
N PRO A 308 3.34 -8.38 15.41
CA PRO A 308 4.77 -8.44 15.74
C PRO A 308 5.56 -7.13 15.61
N LEU A 309 5.01 -6.07 15.00
CA LEU A 309 5.62 -4.73 15.02
C LEU A 309 5.88 -4.26 16.45
N LEU A 310 5.01 -4.58 17.41
CA LEU A 310 5.22 -4.24 18.83
C LEU A 310 6.50 -4.84 19.40
N LEU A 311 6.86 -6.06 18.98
CA LEU A 311 8.12 -6.69 19.39
C LEU A 311 9.31 -6.02 18.70
N ALA A 312 9.15 -5.62 17.43
CA ALA A 312 10.17 -4.87 16.70
C ALA A 312 10.43 -3.48 17.34
N LEU A 313 9.38 -2.77 17.79
CA LEU A 313 9.53 -1.51 18.52
C LEU A 313 10.40 -1.67 19.76
N LYS A 314 10.21 -2.75 20.54
CA LYS A 314 11.04 -3.07 21.70
C LYS A 314 12.47 -3.45 21.31
N LYS A 315 12.64 -4.28 20.28
CA LYS A 315 13.95 -4.77 19.81
C LYS A 315 14.83 -3.64 19.27
N GLU A 316 14.25 -2.69 18.56
CA GLU A 316 14.98 -1.64 17.83
C GLU A 316 15.18 -0.37 18.69
N ASN A 317 15.75 -0.54 19.88
CA ASN A 317 16.01 0.52 20.86
C ASN A 317 14.75 1.30 21.30
N GLY A 318 13.64 0.58 21.54
CA GLY A 318 12.41 1.19 22.04
C GLY A 318 12.56 1.72 23.47
N GLY A 319 12.18 2.98 23.68
CA GLY A 319 12.08 3.62 25.00
C GLY A 319 10.65 3.69 25.52
N GLN A 320 10.32 4.73 26.31
CA GLN A 320 9.00 4.90 26.91
C GLN A 320 7.87 4.91 25.86
N TRP A 321 8.07 5.60 24.74
CA TRP A 321 7.07 5.67 23.67
C TRP A 321 6.69 4.29 23.11
N ALA A 322 7.65 3.37 22.97
CA ALA A 322 7.39 2.02 22.49
C ALA A 322 6.59 1.19 23.51
N GLU A 323 6.85 1.41 24.81
CA GLU A 323 6.05 0.80 25.88
C GLU A 323 4.64 1.40 25.92
N ASP A 324 4.49 2.70 25.68
CA ASP A 324 3.17 3.34 25.58
C ASP A 324 2.34 2.75 24.44
N GLN A 325 2.95 2.39 23.30
CA GLN A 325 2.26 1.69 22.21
C GLN A 325 1.80 0.29 22.64
N TRP A 326 2.64 -0.43 23.38
CA TRP A 326 2.27 -1.72 23.96
C TRP A 326 1.05 -1.59 24.90
N GLN A 327 1.07 -0.58 25.78
CA GLN A 327 -0.03 -0.31 26.69
C GLN A 327 -1.30 0.15 25.96
N ALA A 328 -1.18 0.98 24.92
CA ALA A 328 -2.30 1.39 24.09
C ALA A 328 -2.97 0.17 23.43
N CYS A 329 -2.20 -0.77 22.88
CA CYS A 329 -2.74 -2.02 22.36
C CYS A 329 -3.38 -2.90 23.45
N GLN A 330 -2.76 -2.99 24.63
CA GLN A 330 -3.29 -3.72 25.78
C GLN A 330 -4.65 -3.18 26.27
N GLN A 331 -4.87 -1.88 26.19
CA GLN A 331 -6.14 -1.24 26.59
C GLN A 331 -7.31 -1.59 25.66
N LEU A 332 -7.04 -2.00 24.41
CA LEU A 332 -8.06 -2.42 23.45
C LEU A 332 -8.62 -3.82 23.73
N LEU A 333 -7.89 -4.64 24.49
CA LEU A 333 -8.24 -6.03 24.80
C LEU A 333 -9.16 -6.14 26.01
N ALA A 334 -10.15 -7.03 25.98
CA ALA A 334 -11.13 -7.26 27.05
C ALA A 334 -10.51 -7.79 28.34
N ASP A 335 -11.25 -7.65 29.45
CA ASP A 335 -10.79 -8.11 30.76
C ASP A 335 -10.47 -9.61 30.70
N GLY A 336 -9.32 -9.98 31.26
CA GLY A 336 -8.81 -11.34 31.22
C GLY A 336 -7.91 -11.66 30.02
N PHE A 337 -7.73 -10.75 29.06
CA PHE A 337 -6.78 -10.91 27.96
C PHE A 337 -5.60 -9.94 28.03
N THR A 338 -4.43 -10.42 27.63
CA THR A 338 -3.19 -9.62 27.57
C THR A 338 -2.59 -9.60 26.17
N MET A 339 -1.74 -8.60 25.90
CA MET A 339 -0.93 -8.57 24.69
C MET A 339 -0.02 -9.80 24.56
N ASN A 340 0.43 -10.37 25.68
CA ASN A 340 1.18 -11.62 25.67
C ASN A 340 0.34 -12.79 25.15
N ASP A 341 -0.96 -12.83 25.46
CA ASP A 341 -1.87 -13.86 24.91
C ASP A 341 -2.02 -13.71 23.39
N VAL A 342 -2.14 -12.47 22.90
CA VAL A 342 -2.22 -12.17 21.46
C VAL A 342 -0.93 -12.58 20.76
N ILE A 343 0.23 -12.15 21.27
CA ILE A 343 1.54 -12.49 20.71
C ILE A 343 1.76 -14.01 20.71
N ARG A 344 1.36 -14.72 21.77
CA ARG A 344 1.45 -16.19 21.82
C ARG A 344 0.66 -16.83 20.67
N LYS A 345 -0.58 -16.38 20.42
CA LYS A 345 -1.38 -16.90 19.29
C LYS A 345 -0.72 -16.66 17.93
N ILE A 346 -0.11 -15.50 17.72
CA ILE A 346 0.64 -15.19 16.50
C ILE A 346 1.86 -16.10 16.37
N THR A 347 2.66 -16.24 17.42
CA THR A 347 3.85 -17.10 17.42
C THR A 347 3.50 -18.57 17.17
N GLU A 348 2.45 -19.08 17.81
CA GLU A 348 1.96 -20.46 17.61
C GLU A 348 1.50 -20.68 16.16
N MET A 349 0.78 -19.71 15.58
CA MET A 349 0.38 -19.76 14.17
C MET A 349 1.61 -19.77 13.26
N GLN A 350 2.57 -18.87 13.47
CA GLN A 350 3.77 -18.74 12.63
C GLN A 350 4.69 -19.97 12.72
N ALA A 351 4.76 -20.61 13.88
CA ALA A 351 5.54 -21.82 14.08
C ALA A 351 4.86 -23.08 13.52
N ASN A 352 3.56 -23.02 13.25
CA ASN A 352 2.76 -24.15 12.79
C ASN A 352 3.29 -24.69 11.45
N GLU A 353 3.37 -26.02 11.34
CA GLU A 353 3.85 -26.70 10.13
C GLU A 353 3.04 -26.37 8.88
N VAL A 354 1.75 -26.07 9.04
CA VAL A 354 0.84 -25.64 7.97
C VAL A 354 1.31 -24.35 7.31
N MET A 355 1.93 -23.43 8.06
CA MET A 355 2.40 -22.14 7.54
C MET A 355 3.75 -22.23 6.81
N ARG A 356 4.58 -23.23 7.12
CA ARG A 356 5.97 -23.31 6.61
C ARG A 356 6.09 -23.25 5.09
N PRO A 357 5.26 -23.95 4.29
CA PRO A 357 5.34 -23.87 2.83
C PRO A 357 5.13 -22.45 2.30
N PHE A 358 4.33 -21.64 3.00
CA PHE A 358 3.98 -20.27 2.59
C PHE A 358 5.07 -19.24 2.91
N TYR A 359 6.21 -19.67 3.45
CA TYR A 359 7.40 -18.84 3.63
C TYR A 359 8.43 -19.01 2.49
N ASP A 360 8.06 -19.70 1.41
CA ASP A 360 8.86 -19.79 0.20
C ASP A 360 8.67 -18.53 -0.68
N PHE A 361 9.68 -17.66 -0.67
CA PHE A 361 9.69 -16.44 -1.49
C PHE A 361 9.61 -16.74 -3.00
N SER A 362 10.25 -17.82 -3.45
CA SER A 362 10.35 -18.15 -4.88
C SER A 362 9.02 -18.63 -5.48
N ALA A 363 8.13 -19.15 -4.64
CA ALA A 363 6.81 -19.64 -5.01
C ALA A 363 5.70 -18.58 -4.87
N TRP A 364 6.05 -17.35 -4.50
CA TRP A 364 5.07 -16.29 -4.27
C TRP A 364 4.49 -15.72 -5.58
N PRO A 365 3.18 -15.43 -5.66
CA PRO A 365 2.15 -15.71 -4.66
C PRO A 365 1.62 -17.15 -4.77
N MET A 366 1.51 -17.85 -3.64
CA MET A 366 0.98 -19.22 -3.60
C MET A 366 -0.55 -19.25 -3.53
N ALA A 367 -1.16 -20.31 -4.08
CA ALA A 367 -2.56 -20.61 -3.81
C ALA A 367 -2.78 -20.95 -2.33
N ASN A 368 -3.89 -20.50 -1.76
CA ASN A 368 -4.31 -20.91 -0.41
C ASN A 368 -4.71 -22.39 -0.37
N SER A 369 -4.56 -22.99 0.81
CA SER A 369 -5.06 -24.32 1.14
C SER A 369 -6.11 -24.25 2.24
N GLN A 370 -6.93 -25.30 2.39
CA GLN A 370 -7.94 -25.34 3.44
C GLN A 370 -7.30 -25.27 4.83
N ALA A 371 -6.24 -26.04 5.09
CA ALA A 371 -5.56 -26.04 6.39
C ALA A 371 -5.01 -24.66 6.74
N GLN A 372 -4.39 -23.97 5.77
CA GLN A 372 -3.88 -22.62 5.98
C GLN A 372 -5.03 -21.62 6.22
N SER A 373 -6.11 -21.71 5.43
CA SER A 373 -7.28 -20.83 5.61
C SER A 373 -7.93 -21.04 6.99
N ASP A 374 -8.11 -22.30 7.41
CA ASP A 374 -8.68 -22.63 8.72
C ASP A 374 -7.83 -22.10 9.87
N LEU A 375 -6.50 -22.22 9.77
CA LEU A 375 -5.56 -21.70 10.75
C LEU A 375 -5.57 -20.17 10.78
N THR A 376 -5.26 -19.51 9.66
CA THR A 376 -5.13 -18.05 9.58
C THR A 376 -6.43 -17.32 9.93
N ILE A 377 -7.57 -17.74 9.35
CA ILE A 377 -8.87 -17.12 9.64
C ILE A 377 -9.32 -17.46 11.06
N GLY A 378 -9.01 -18.68 11.55
CA GLY A 378 -9.25 -19.06 12.94
C GLY A 378 -8.53 -18.14 13.92
N THR A 379 -7.22 -17.96 13.76
CA THR A 379 -6.40 -17.07 14.60
C THR A 379 -6.89 -15.63 14.53
N SER A 380 -7.23 -15.12 13.33
CA SER A 380 -7.81 -13.77 13.15
C SER A 380 -9.12 -13.60 13.94
N ASN A 381 -10.03 -14.56 13.84
CA ASN A 381 -11.29 -14.51 14.58
C ASN A 381 -11.08 -14.58 16.09
N GLU A 382 -10.16 -15.43 16.56
CA GLU A 382 -9.84 -15.55 17.99
C GLU A 382 -9.26 -14.25 18.54
N ILE A 383 -8.29 -13.63 17.85
CA ILE A 383 -7.71 -12.35 18.26
C ILE A 383 -8.76 -11.23 18.21
N THR A 384 -9.63 -11.23 17.19
CA THR A 384 -10.74 -10.27 17.10
C THR A 384 -11.66 -10.38 18.32
N GLN A 385 -11.98 -11.59 18.78
CA GLN A 385 -12.81 -11.83 19.97
C GLN A 385 -12.14 -11.43 21.29
N MET A 386 -10.82 -11.26 21.31
CA MET A 386 -10.10 -10.76 22.49
C MET A 386 -10.28 -9.25 22.70
N HIS A 387 -10.82 -8.51 21.72
CA HIS A 387 -11.03 -7.06 21.82
C HIS A 387 -12.30 -6.71 22.58
N ARG A 388 -12.30 -5.57 23.29
CA ARG A 388 -13.50 -5.02 23.96
C ARG A 388 -14.53 -4.50 22.97
N ASP A 389 -14.06 -3.89 21.90
CA ASP A 389 -14.89 -3.24 20.88
C ASP A 389 -14.48 -3.70 19.48
N GLY A 390 -15.46 -4.22 18.73
CA GLY A 390 -15.33 -4.63 17.33
C GLY A 390 -14.94 -3.49 16.37
N LYS A 391 -14.99 -2.23 16.82
CA LYS A 391 -14.70 -1.03 16.03
C LYS A 391 -13.36 -0.37 16.36
N ALA A 392 -12.65 -0.88 17.38
CA ALA A 392 -11.37 -0.33 17.82
C ALA A 392 -10.36 -1.48 17.98
N MET A 393 -9.61 -1.76 16.92
CA MET A 393 -8.72 -2.92 16.85
C MET A 393 -7.26 -2.51 17.01
N ILE A 394 -6.44 -3.43 17.56
CA ILE A 394 -4.97 -3.30 17.59
C ILE A 394 -4.44 -3.00 16.18
N SER A 395 -5.01 -3.65 15.16
CA SER A 395 -4.65 -3.45 13.76
C SER A 395 -4.79 -2.00 13.30
N ASP A 396 -5.77 -1.26 13.82
CA ASP A 396 -6.05 0.12 13.40
C ASP A 396 -4.96 1.06 13.89
N LEU A 397 -4.55 0.89 15.15
CA LEU A 397 -3.44 1.64 15.76
C LEU A 397 -2.12 1.31 15.04
N LEU A 398 -1.79 0.03 14.88
CA LEU A 398 -0.54 -0.37 14.25
C LEU A 398 -0.47 0.01 12.77
N SER A 399 -1.59 -0.01 12.05
CA SER A 399 -1.64 0.44 10.65
C SER A 399 -1.32 1.92 10.55
N ALA A 400 -1.82 2.74 11.47
CA ALA A 400 -1.48 4.18 11.52
C ALA A 400 0.02 4.41 11.75
N LEU A 401 0.66 3.64 12.64
CA LEU A 401 2.10 3.71 12.88
C LEU A 401 2.92 3.32 11.64
N VAL A 402 2.52 2.26 10.94
CA VAL A 402 3.19 1.85 9.70
C VAL A 402 3.04 2.93 8.62
N VAL A 403 1.87 3.55 8.47
CA VAL A 403 1.65 4.66 7.53
C VAL A 403 2.54 5.86 7.86
N GLU A 404 2.66 6.23 9.14
CA GLU A 404 3.56 7.30 9.59
C GLU A 404 5.03 7.00 9.20
N ALA A 405 5.50 5.81 9.55
CA ALA A 405 6.88 5.41 9.35
C ALA A 405 7.25 5.31 7.86
N THR A 406 6.39 4.67 7.07
CA THR A 406 6.62 4.46 5.64
C THR A 406 6.59 5.77 4.86
N GLY A 407 5.73 6.73 5.24
CA GLY A 407 5.77 8.09 4.67
C GLY A 407 7.15 8.73 4.79
N LYS A 408 7.69 8.77 6.02
CA LYS A 408 9.03 9.31 6.32
C LYS A 408 10.15 8.54 5.61
N LEU A 409 10.09 7.22 5.62
CA LEU A 409 11.10 6.36 4.99
C LEU A 409 11.13 6.57 3.47
N ILE A 410 9.98 6.54 2.80
CA ILE A 410 9.89 6.71 1.36
C ILE A 410 10.32 8.13 0.97
N PHE A 411 9.86 9.16 1.69
CA PHE A 411 10.22 10.54 1.38
C PHE A 411 11.72 10.80 1.51
N GLY A 412 12.34 10.32 2.60
CA GLY A 412 13.77 10.43 2.82
C GLY A 412 14.60 9.64 1.81
N GLU A 413 14.29 8.36 1.61
CA GLU A 413 15.05 7.48 0.72
C GLU A 413 14.93 7.92 -0.74
N SER A 414 13.79 8.49 -1.16
CA SER A 414 13.58 8.95 -2.55
C SER A 414 14.47 10.12 -2.96
N SER A 415 15.09 10.84 -2.01
CA SER A 415 16.12 11.83 -2.34
C SER A 415 17.31 11.19 -3.07
N ASN A 416 17.76 10.02 -2.60
CA ASN A 416 18.86 9.26 -3.18
C ASN A 416 18.60 7.75 -3.05
N PRO A 417 17.68 7.20 -3.87
CA PRO A 417 17.17 5.85 -3.66
C PRO A 417 18.25 4.80 -3.91
N ALA A 418 18.32 3.80 -3.03
CA ALA A 418 19.31 2.71 -3.10
C ALA A 418 19.11 1.74 -4.27
N GLY A 419 17.88 1.62 -4.79
CA GLY A 419 17.54 0.64 -5.82
C GLY A 419 16.13 0.83 -6.37
N PRO A 420 15.77 0.09 -7.44
CA PRO A 420 14.43 0.16 -8.04
C PRO A 420 13.35 -0.56 -7.24
N VAL A 421 13.73 -1.44 -6.31
CA VAL A 421 12.81 -2.20 -5.46
C VAL A 421 13.42 -2.31 -4.06
N GLN A 422 12.67 -1.94 -3.03
CA GLN A 422 13.13 -1.94 -1.63
C GLN A 422 12.02 -2.40 -0.67
N TRP A 423 12.34 -3.21 0.33
CA TRP A 423 11.41 -3.64 1.37
C TRP A 423 11.51 -2.75 2.59
N LEU A 424 10.36 -2.27 3.07
CA LEU A 424 10.20 -1.54 4.31
C LEU A 424 9.71 -2.50 5.41
N ASN A 425 10.59 -3.40 5.83
CA ASN A 425 10.30 -4.42 6.82
C ASN A 425 10.06 -3.85 8.24
N HIS A 426 9.58 -4.68 9.17
CA HIS A 426 9.28 -4.25 10.54
C HIS A 426 10.49 -3.67 11.29
N ASP A 427 11.70 -4.09 10.97
CA ASP A 427 12.93 -3.57 11.57
C ASP A 427 13.14 -2.09 11.23
N ILE A 428 13.11 -1.72 9.95
CA ILE A 428 13.34 -0.33 9.54
C ILE A 428 12.15 0.57 9.90
N VAL A 429 10.93 0.03 9.86
CA VAL A 429 9.72 0.71 10.34
C VAL A 429 9.84 1.03 11.83
N ALA A 430 10.22 0.05 12.66
CA ALA A 430 10.39 0.25 14.09
C ALA A 430 11.51 1.24 14.41
N ARG A 431 12.67 1.11 13.73
CA ARG A 431 13.78 2.07 13.87
C ARG A 431 13.34 3.50 13.55
N ARG A 432 12.55 3.70 12.48
CA ARG A 432 12.03 5.03 12.09
C ARG A 432 11.05 5.58 13.12
N LEU A 433 10.16 4.74 13.63
CA LEU A 433 9.18 5.14 14.65
C LEU A 433 9.86 5.57 15.94
N ASN A 434 10.74 4.73 16.48
CA ASN A 434 11.51 5.07 17.68
C ASN A 434 12.32 6.36 17.45
N ALA A 435 13.01 6.49 16.31
CA ALA A 435 13.76 7.71 15.99
C ALA A 435 12.90 8.98 15.92
N SER A 436 11.66 8.86 15.43
CA SER A 436 10.72 9.98 15.32
C SER A 436 10.21 10.48 16.67
N HIS A 437 10.12 9.58 17.65
CA HIS A 437 9.49 9.86 18.96
C HIS A 437 10.49 9.97 20.12
N LEU A 438 11.79 9.78 19.88
CA LEU A 438 12.87 10.03 20.86
C LEU A 438 12.94 11.48 21.38
N LYS A 439 12.45 12.47 20.62
CA LYS A 439 12.49 13.90 20.98
C LYS A 439 11.28 14.39 21.79
N SER A 440 10.33 13.52 22.07
CA SER A 440 9.07 13.86 22.75
C SER A 440 9.15 13.71 24.28
N GLU A 441 10.27 13.19 24.82
CA GLU A 441 10.51 13.19 26.27
C GLU A 441 11.00 14.59 26.70
N PRO A 442 10.30 15.28 27.62
CA PRO A 442 10.87 16.49 28.21
C PRO A 442 12.11 16.06 28.98
N ALA A 443 13.25 16.68 28.67
CA ALA A 443 14.49 16.49 29.40
C ALA A 443 14.20 16.69 30.89
N GLY A 444 14.21 15.58 31.64
CA GLY A 444 14.02 15.59 33.08
C GLY A 444 14.99 16.58 33.70
N HIS A 445 14.47 17.45 34.56
CA HIS A 445 15.28 18.40 35.32
C HIS A 445 16.46 17.67 35.98
N THR A 446 17.65 17.91 35.44
CA THR A 446 18.91 17.57 36.08
C THR A 446 19.02 18.46 37.32
N ILE A 447 18.61 17.92 38.46
CA ILE A 447 18.93 18.51 39.76
C ILE A 447 20.43 18.32 39.94
N ALA A 448 21.19 19.41 39.83
CA ALA A 448 22.62 19.42 40.14
C ALA A 448 22.84 19.12 41.64
N PRO A 449 23.84 18.30 42.00
CA PRO A 449 24.17 18.07 43.40
C PRO A 449 24.93 19.27 43.96
N GLY A 450 24.23 20.10 44.73
CA GLY A 450 24.79 21.23 45.47
C GLY A 450 25.37 20.79 46.82
N THR A 451 26.67 21.01 46.95
CA THR A 451 27.56 20.76 48.08
C THR A 451 27.16 21.40 49.42
N THR A 452 27.56 20.70 50.49
CA THR A 452 27.55 21.04 51.92
C THR A 452 28.36 22.29 52.32
N GLY A 453 27.88 22.99 53.36
CA GLY A 453 28.62 23.92 54.26
C GLY A 453 28.39 25.40 53.93
N SER A 454 28.24 26.36 54.86
CA SER A 454 28.38 26.39 56.32
C SER A 454 27.65 27.62 56.89
N HIS A 455 27.44 27.60 58.20
CA HIS A 455 26.89 28.63 59.11
C HIS A 455 27.36 30.10 58.96
N LEU A 456 26.57 30.97 59.64
CA LEU A 456 26.81 32.33 60.17
C LEU A 456 26.34 33.49 59.26
N GLU A 457 25.61 34.54 59.70
CA GLU A 457 25.06 34.98 60.99
C GLU A 457 24.25 36.29 60.76
N VAL A 458 23.27 36.60 61.64
CA VAL A 458 22.70 37.93 62.05
C VAL A 458 22.07 38.84 60.96
N ALA A 459 20.85 39.42 61.09
CA ALA A 459 20.09 39.94 62.23
C ALA A 459 18.58 39.64 62.10
#